data_AF-A0A3M1XYU1-F1
#
_entry.id   AF-A0A3M1XYU1-F1
#
_cell.length_a   1.000
_cell.length_b   1.000
_cell.length_c   1.000
_cell.angle_alpha   90.00
_cell.angle_beta   90.00
_cell.angle_gamma   90.00
#
_symmetry.space_group_name_H-M   'P 1'
#
loop_
_entity.id
_entity.type
_entity.pdbx_description
1 polymer ?
#
loop_
_entity_poly.entity_id
_entity_poly.type
_entity_poly.pdbx_seq_one_letter_code
_entity_poly.pdbx_strand_id
1 'polypeptide(L)'
;MADKNAVLREVQKALSKGQYQRAIELWEGYAKENPDGTIFNTIGDLYFRTGDRNRAIEYYHRAADFFDKEGFLTKAQALYKKILNLNPQDGKALFLTGNIYENKGLITDAIKYYLSSIDAFVKNNDKESLQTVTERITKL
;
A
#
# COMPACT_ATOMS: atom_id res chain seq x y z
N MET A 1 19.16 -0.91 -19.63
CA MET A 1 18.32 -0.55 -18.46
C MET A 1 18.70 0.86 -18.04
N ALA A 2 17.73 1.74 -17.76
CA ALA A 2 18.03 3.08 -17.26
C ALA A 2 18.66 2.97 -15.85
N ASP A 3 19.68 3.78 -15.57
CA ASP A 3 20.31 3.85 -14.25
C ASP A 3 19.39 4.60 -13.26
N LYS A 4 19.16 4.03 -12.06
CA LYS A 4 18.33 4.62 -10.99
C LYS A 4 18.77 6.06 -10.67
N ASN A 5 20.09 6.31 -10.65
CA ASN A 5 20.64 7.63 -10.33
C ASN A 5 20.40 8.64 -11.45
N ALA A 6 20.38 8.21 -12.71
CA ALA A 6 20.00 9.06 -13.82
C ALA A 6 18.51 9.46 -13.75
N VAL A 7 17.62 8.49 -13.53
CA VAL A 7 16.18 8.75 -13.37
C VAL A 7 15.91 9.66 -12.17
N LEU A 8 16.59 9.41 -11.03
CA LEU A 8 16.44 10.24 -9.83
C LEU A 8 16.81 11.70 -10.10
N ARG A 9 17.89 11.98 -10.83
CA ARG A 9 18.29 13.35 -11.20
C ARG A 9 17.23 14.04 -12.05
N GLU A 10 16.65 13.34 -13.02
CA GLU A 10 15.58 13.88 -13.86
C GLU A 10 14.29 14.14 -13.06
N VAL A 11 13.93 13.20 -12.17
CA VAL A 11 12.79 13.37 -11.27
C VAL A 11 13.00 14.59 -10.38
N GLN A 12 14.16 14.73 -9.73
CA GLN A 12 14.46 15.89 -8.88
C GLN A 12 14.37 17.21 -9.66
N LYS A 13 14.87 17.23 -10.91
CA LYS A 13 14.76 18.39 -11.80
C LYS A 13 13.31 18.70 -12.20
N ALA A 14 12.48 17.68 -12.41
CA ALA A 14 11.05 17.86 -12.67
C ALA A 14 10.33 18.42 -11.44
N LEU A 15 10.60 17.85 -10.25
CA LEU A 15 10.02 18.28 -8.99
C LEU A 15 10.39 19.72 -8.60
N SER A 16 11.63 20.14 -8.83
CA SER A 16 12.05 21.53 -8.58
C SER A 16 11.34 22.55 -9.47
N LYS A 17 10.80 22.10 -10.61
CA LYS A 17 9.98 22.89 -11.53
C LYS A 17 8.48 22.74 -11.29
N GLY A 18 8.06 22.00 -10.26
CA GLY A 18 6.65 21.71 -9.99
C GLY A 18 6.01 20.74 -11.00
N GLN A 19 6.80 20.06 -11.82
CA GLN A 19 6.32 19.14 -12.85
C GLN A 19 6.05 17.74 -12.26
N TYR A 20 5.07 17.66 -11.34
CA TYR A 20 4.76 16.41 -10.61
C TYR A 20 4.37 15.27 -11.53
N GLN A 21 3.54 15.54 -12.56
CA GLN A 21 3.13 14.52 -13.52
C GLN A 21 4.33 13.91 -14.25
N ARG A 22 5.29 14.74 -14.65
CA ARG A 22 6.51 14.27 -15.31
C ARG A 22 7.38 13.43 -14.37
N ALA A 23 7.50 13.83 -13.11
CA ALA A 23 8.22 13.07 -12.10
C ALA A 23 7.57 11.69 -11.86
N ILE A 24 6.23 11.62 -11.84
CA ILE A 24 5.46 10.37 -11.73
C ILE A 24 5.76 9.48 -12.94
N GLU A 25 5.62 9.97 -14.17
CA GLU A 25 5.88 9.20 -15.40
C GLU A 25 7.29 8.59 -15.43
N LEU A 26 8.31 9.36 -15.02
CA LEU A 26 9.69 8.89 -14.96
C LEU A 26 9.85 7.72 -13.98
N TRP A 27 9.27 7.85 -12.78
CA TRP A 27 9.31 6.79 -11.79
C TRP A 27 8.49 5.56 -12.19
N GLU A 28 7.28 5.75 -12.75
CA GLU A 28 6.45 4.66 -13.23
C GLU A 28 7.15 3.89 -14.36
N GLY A 29 7.77 4.60 -15.30
CA GLY A 29 8.56 4.01 -16.38
C GLY A 29 9.72 3.17 -15.86
N TYR A 30 10.47 3.69 -14.88
CA TYR A 30 11.57 2.96 -14.26
C TYR A 30 11.08 1.72 -13.47
N ALA A 31 9.99 1.87 -12.73
CA ALA A 31 9.45 0.82 -11.86
C ALA A 31 8.81 -0.35 -12.61
N LYS A 32 8.46 -0.19 -13.90
CA LYS A 32 7.99 -1.29 -14.76
C LYS A 32 9.07 -2.36 -14.93
N GLU A 33 10.30 -1.93 -15.17
CA GLU A 33 11.45 -2.82 -15.36
C GLU A 33 12.16 -3.15 -14.05
N ASN A 34 12.01 -2.29 -13.03
CA ASN A 34 12.70 -2.41 -11.75
C ASN A 34 11.72 -2.19 -10.57
N PRO A 35 10.85 -3.17 -10.25
CA PRO A 35 9.93 -3.07 -9.11
C PRO A 35 10.69 -2.86 -7.80
N ASP A 36 10.31 -1.84 -7.02
CA ASP A 36 10.93 -1.49 -5.74
C ASP A 36 9.88 -0.81 -4.85
N GLY A 37 9.68 -1.33 -3.64
CA GLY A 37 8.69 -0.81 -2.69
C GLY A 37 8.91 0.66 -2.31
N THR A 38 10.15 1.14 -2.29
CA THR A 38 10.50 2.54 -2.01
C THR A 38 10.06 3.44 -3.16
N ILE A 39 10.22 2.97 -4.40
CA ILE A 39 9.79 3.71 -5.58
C ILE A 39 8.26 3.76 -5.64
N PHE A 40 7.58 2.64 -5.40
CA PHE A 40 6.11 2.62 -5.31
C PHE A 40 5.59 3.56 -4.23
N ASN A 41 6.18 3.57 -3.03
CA ASN A 41 5.81 4.51 -1.98
C ASN A 41 6.04 5.98 -2.42
N THR A 42 7.15 6.26 -3.11
CA THR A 42 7.45 7.61 -3.63
C THR A 42 6.41 8.05 -4.66
N ILE A 43 6.01 7.16 -5.58
CA ILE A 43 4.95 7.43 -6.55
C ILE A 43 3.62 7.70 -5.83
N GLY A 44 3.28 6.88 -4.82
CA GLY A 44 2.09 7.09 -4.00
C GLY A 44 2.09 8.44 -3.29
N ASP A 45 3.22 8.86 -2.73
CA ASP A 45 3.39 10.17 -2.10
C ASP A 45 3.23 11.33 -3.11
N LEU A 46 3.68 11.16 -4.35
CA LEU A 46 3.48 12.14 -5.42
C LEU A 46 2.00 12.25 -5.82
N TYR A 47 1.31 11.13 -6.01
CA TYR A 47 -0.13 11.14 -6.31
C TYR A 47 -0.95 11.74 -5.16
N PHE A 48 -0.60 11.43 -3.91
CA PHE A 48 -1.24 12.04 -2.74
C PHE A 48 -1.07 13.56 -2.76
N ARG A 49 0.14 14.05 -3.05
CA ARG A 49 0.46 15.47 -3.13
C ARG A 49 -0.29 16.18 -4.26
N THR A 50 -0.52 15.52 -5.39
CA THR A 50 -1.28 16.08 -6.52
C THR A 50 -2.79 15.92 -6.38
N GLY A 51 -3.27 15.27 -5.30
CA GLY A 51 -4.68 15.14 -4.96
C GLY A 51 -5.35 13.85 -5.46
N ASP A 52 -4.64 13.00 -6.21
CA ASP A 52 -5.17 11.72 -6.66
C ASP A 52 -5.02 10.65 -5.58
N ARG A 53 -5.97 10.66 -4.64
CA ARG A 53 -5.98 9.73 -3.50
C ARG A 53 -6.12 8.26 -3.93
N ASN A 54 -6.86 8.00 -5.01
CA ASN A 54 -7.10 6.63 -5.48
C ASN A 54 -5.80 6.02 -6.01
N ARG A 55 -5.06 6.76 -6.85
CA ARG A 55 -3.74 6.32 -7.33
C ARG A 55 -2.72 6.25 -6.20
N ALA A 56 -2.79 7.15 -5.23
CA ALA A 56 -1.93 7.07 -4.04
C ALA A 56 -2.14 5.75 -3.28
N ILE A 57 -3.40 5.39 -3.01
CA ILE A 57 -3.76 4.11 -2.35
C ILE A 57 -3.27 2.91 -3.17
N GLU A 58 -3.49 2.90 -4.49
CA GLU A 58 -3.01 1.84 -5.39
C GLU A 58 -1.50 1.62 -5.25
N TYR A 59 -0.72 2.70 -5.30
CA TYR A 59 0.74 2.61 -5.19
C TYR A 59 1.24 2.27 -3.78
N TYR A 60 0.54 2.71 -2.74
CA TYR A 60 0.85 2.27 -1.38
C TYR A 60 0.58 0.78 -1.18
N HIS A 61 -0.46 0.21 -1.78
CA HIS A 61 -0.69 -1.24 -1.77
C HIS A 61 0.45 -1.98 -2.47
N ARG A 62 0.86 -1.53 -3.66
CA ARG A 62 2.00 -2.12 -4.38
C ARG A 62 3.29 -2.06 -3.57
N ALA A 63 3.53 -0.94 -2.89
CA ALA A 63 4.67 -0.79 -1.99
C ALA A 63 4.59 -1.75 -0.78
N ALA A 64 3.39 -1.90 -0.19
CA ALA A 64 3.18 -2.73 0.99
C ALA A 64 3.36 -4.21 0.64
N ASP A 65 2.75 -4.66 -0.46
CA ASP A 65 2.89 -6.02 -0.97
C ASP A 65 4.36 -6.36 -1.29
N PHE A 66 5.12 -5.40 -1.84
CA PHE A 66 6.54 -5.59 -2.10
C PHE A 66 7.32 -5.79 -0.79
N PHE A 67 7.13 -4.90 0.19
CA PHE A 67 7.83 -5.01 1.46
C PHE A 67 7.41 -6.22 2.28
N ASP A 68 6.14 -6.62 2.22
CA ASP A 68 5.63 -7.82 2.90
C ASP A 68 6.28 -9.09 2.35
N LYS A 69 6.35 -9.23 1.01
CA LYS A 69 7.04 -10.34 0.33
C LYS A 69 8.53 -10.43 0.68
N GLU A 70 9.17 -9.29 0.88
CA GLU A 70 10.57 -9.20 1.30
C GLU A 70 10.76 -9.37 2.82
N GLY A 71 9.69 -9.59 3.59
CA GLY A 71 9.74 -9.75 5.05
C GLY A 71 9.90 -8.45 5.84
N PHE A 72 9.85 -7.29 5.19
CA PHE A 72 9.92 -5.97 5.82
C PHE A 72 8.57 -5.54 6.40
N LEU A 73 8.04 -6.32 7.35
CA LEU A 73 6.71 -6.13 7.95
C LEU A 73 6.48 -4.72 8.53
N THR A 74 7.51 -4.11 9.14
CA THR A 74 7.40 -2.74 9.68
C THR A 74 7.16 -1.69 8.60
N LYS A 75 7.77 -1.87 7.41
CA LYS A 75 7.56 -0.97 6.27
C LYS A 75 6.17 -1.17 5.67
N ALA A 76 5.73 -2.42 5.52
CA ALA A 76 4.37 -2.74 5.08
C ALA A 76 3.32 -2.15 6.05
N GLN A 77 3.52 -2.29 7.37
CA GLN A 77 2.64 -1.72 8.39
C GLN A 77 2.51 -0.19 8.25
N ALA A 78 3.61 0.53 8.00
CA ALA A 78 3.58 1.97 7.80
C ALA A 78 2.74 2.36 6.56
N LEU A 79 2.77 1.55 5.51
CA LEU A 79 2.00 1.76 4.29
C LEU A 79 0.51 1.45 4.47
N TYR A 80 0.16 0.36 5.18
CA TYR A 80 -1.23 0.10 5.56
C TYR A 80 -1.80 1.25 6.39
N LYS A 81 -1.01 1.85 7.29
CA LYS A 81 -1.43 3.06 8.01
C LYS A 81 -1.69 4.24 7.07
N LYS A 82 -0.83 4.48 6.07
CA LYS A 82 -1.08 5.52 5.05
C LYS A 82 -2.38 5.26 4.30
N ILE A 83 -2.61 4.02 3.87
CA ILE A 83 -3.83 3.61 3.16
C ILE A 83 -5.06 3.86 4.03
N LEU A 84 -5.06 3.38 5.28
CA LEU A 84 -6.21 3.53 6.19
C LEU A 84 -6.49 4.98 6.59
N ASN A 85 -5.49 5.85 6.57
CA ASN A 85 -5.70 7.30 6.75
C ASN A 85 -6.43 7.93 5.55
N LEU A 86 -6.24 7.41 4.34
CA LEU A 86 -6.89 7.91 3.12
C LEU A 86 -8.25 7.24 2.88
N ASN A 87 -8.33 5.94 3.14
CA ASN A 87 -9.53 5.12 3.04
C ASN A 87 -9.63 4.21 4.28
N PRO A 88 -10.36 4.63 5.34
CA PRO A 88 -10.57 3.82 6.53
C PRO A 88 -11.36 2.53 6.30
N GLN A 89 -11.94 2.33 5.12
CA GLN A 89 -12.70 1.14 4.72
C GLN A 89 -11.94 0.32 3.66
N ASP A 90 -10.61 0.48 3.56
CA ASP A 90 -9.80 -0.38 2.72
C ASP A 90 -9.70 -1.79 3.33
N GLY A 91 -10.53 -2.71 2.83
CA GLY A 91 -10.68 -4.05 3.38
C GLY A 91 -9.35 -4.83 3.39
N LYS A 92 -8.52 -4.68 2.35
CA LYS A 92 -7.22 -5.35 2.25
C LYS A 92 -6.25 -4.83 3.32
N ALA A 93 -6.12 -3.52 3.46
CA ALA A 93 -5.23 -2.94 4.47
C ALA A 93 -5.71 -3.26 5.91
N LEU A 94 -7.03 -3.30 6.15
CA LEU A 94 -7.59 -3.75 7.43
C LEU A 94 -7.23 -5.21 7.73
N PHE A 95 -7.42 -6.11 6.77
CA PHE A 95 -7.08 -7.53 6.91
C PHE A 95 -5.59 -7.73 7.21
N LEU A 96 -4.72 -7.11 6.41
CA LEU A 96 -3.26 -7.25 6.57
C LEU A 96 -2.76 -6.62 7.87
N THR A 97 -3.42 -5.55 8.35
CA THR A 97 -3.17 -5.02 9.70
C THR A 97 -3.55 -6.04 10.77
N GLY A 98 -4.69 -6.72 10.63
CA GLY A 98 -5.09 -7.82 11.50
C GLY A 98 -4.03 -8.93 11.58
N ASN A 99 -3.49 -9.37 10.44
CA ASN A 99 -2.41 -10.37 10.37
C ASN A 99 -1.17 -9.91 11.16
N ILE A 100 -0.81 -8.62 11.10
CA ILE A 100 0.32 -8.08 11.84
C ILE A 100 0.08 -8.13 13.36
N TYR A 101 -1.13 -7.82 13.83
CA TYR A 101 -1.47 -7.90 15.25
C TYR A 101 -1.54 -9.34 15.74
N GLU A 102 -2.07 -10.27 14.93
CA GLU A 102 -2.05 -11.71 15.21
C GLU A 102 -0.62 -12.23 15.39
N ASN A 103 0.28 -11.89 14.46
CA ASN A 103 1.69 -12.28 14.52
C ASN A 103 2.41 -11.72 15.76
N LYS A 104 1.90 -10.63 16.35
CA LYS A 104 2.41 -10.05 17.60
C LYS A 104 1.77 -10.65 18.85
N GLY A 105 0.84 -11.59 18.71
CA GLY A 105 0.07 -12.18 19.82
C GLY A 105 -1.03 -11.27 20.37
N LEU A 106 -1.31 -10.14 19.71
CA LEU A 106 -2.33 -9.17 20.11
C LEU A 106 -3.68 -9.55 19.49
N ILE A 107 -4.22 -10.70 19.94
CA ILE A 107 -5.38 -11.34 19.32
C ILE A 107 -6.63 -10.45 19.34
N THR A 108 -6.89 -9.73 20.43
CA THR A 108 -8.06 -8.84 20.52
C THR A 108 -8.03 -7.72 19.49
N ASP A 109 -6.87 -7.11 19.26
CA ASP A 109 -6.68 -6.11 18.21
C ASP A 109 -6.83 -6.73 16.82
N ALA A 110 -6.25 -7.93 16.61
CA ALA A 110 -6.36 -8.65 15.34
C ALA A 110 -7.84 -8.88 14.96
N ILE A 111 -8.64 -9.41 15.88
CA ILE A 111 -10.08 -9.65 15.68
C ILE A 111 -10.81 -8.35 15.31
N LYS A 112 -10.51 -7.22 15.98
CA LYS A 112 -11.12 -5.92 15.67
C LYS A 112 -10.85 -5.50 14.22
N TYR A 113 -9.62 -5.66 13.73
CA TYR A 113 -9.26 -5.35 12.35
C TYR A 113 -9.89 -6.32 11.35
N TYR A 114 -9.95 -7.61 11.67
CA TYR A 114 -10.61 -8.59 10.82
C TYR A 114 -12.12 -8.33 10.67
N LEU A 115 -12.82 -7.98 11.75
CA LEU A 115 -14.24 -7.61 11.69
C LEU A 115 -14.45 -6.35 10.83
N SER A 116 -13.60 -5.34 11.01
CA SER A 116 -13.67 -4.12 10.19
C SER A 116 -13.40 -4.41 8.70
N SER A 117 -12.52 -5.36 8.41
CA SER A 117 -12.22 -5.82 7.06
C SER A 117 -13.42 -6.55 6.42
N ILE A 118 -14.10 -7.41 7.19
CA ILE A 118 -15.36 -8.06 6.77
C ILE A 118 -16.41 -7.01 6.40
N ASP A 119 -16.63 -6.00 7.25
CA ASP A 119 -17.59 -4.93 6.97
C ASP A 119 -17.28 -4.20 5.65
N ALA A 120 -16.00 -3.94 5.37
CA ALA A 120 -15.56 -3.33 4.13
C ALA A 120 -15.81 -4.23 2.91
N PHE A 121 -15.48 -5.52 3.00
CA PHE A 121 -15.68 -6.46 1.90
C PHE A 121 -17.17 -6.75 1.62
N VAL A 122 -18.02 -6.80 2.65
CA VAL A 122 -19.48 -6.90 2.48
C VAL A 122 -20.02 -5.70 1.69
N LYS A 123 -19.62 -4.48 2.07
CA LYS A 123 -20.06 -3.26 1.36
C LYS A 123 -19.62 -3.25 -0.11
N ASN A 124 -18.45 -3.80 -0.40
CA ASN A 124 -17.89 -3.86 -1.75
C ASN A 124 -18.32 -5.12 -2.53
N ASN A 125 -19.14 -6.00 -1.95
CA ASN A 125 -19.53 -7.31 -2.50
C ASN A 125 -18.34 -8.22 -2.86
N ASP A 126 -17.21 -8.08 -2.17
CA ASP A 126 -16.00 -8.87 -2.38
C ASP A 126 -16.09 -10.21 -1.61
N LYS A 127 -16.75 -11.19 -2.23
CA LYS A 127 -17.00 -12.50 -1.63
C LYS A 127 -15.74 -13.34 -1.41
N GLU A 128 -14.74 -13.19 -2.27
CA GLU A 128 -13.49 -13.97 -2.19
C GLU A 128 -12.68 -13.54 -0.97
N SER A 129 -12.51 -12.23 -0.79
CA SER A 129 -11.83 -11.69 0.38
C SER A 129 -12.59 -12.02 1.68
N LEU A 130 -13.92 -12.00 1.66
CA LEU A 130 -14.74 -12.40 2.83
C LEU A 130 -14.47 -13.83 3.27
N GLN A 131 -14.45 -14.77 2.33
CA GLN A 131 -14.15 -16.17 2.64
C GLN A 131 -12.76 -16.27 3.29
N THR A 132 -11.76 -15.60 2.71
CA THR A 132 -10.39 -15.60 3.24
C THR A 132 -10.31 -15.09 4.69
N VAL A 133 -10.96 -13.95 5.00
CA VAL A 133 -10.92 -13.39 6.36
C VAL A 133 -11.68 -14.26 7.35
N THR A 134 -12.85 -14.78 6.98
CA THR A 134 -13.66 -15.63 7.88
C THR A 134 -12.95 -16.96 8.21
N GLU A 135 -12.29 -17.58 7.24
CA GLU A 135 -11.45 -18.77 7.47
C GLU A 135 -10.25 -18.47 8.37
N ARG A 136 -9.70 -17.25 8.29
CA ARG A 136 -8.61 -16.81 9.17
C ARG A 136 -9.08 -16.64 10.60
N ILE A 137 -10.19 -15.91 10.82
CA ILE A 137 -10.73 -15.64 12.16
C ILE A 137 -11.10 -16.94 12.89
N THR A 138 -11.69 -17.91 12.20
CA THR A 138 -12.14 -19.17 12.83
C THR A 138 -10.98 -20.07 13.30
N LYS A 139 -9.75 -19.78 12.87
CA LYS A 139 -8.54 -20.52 13.25
C LYS A 139 -7.71 -19.84 14.36
N LEU A 140 -8.12 -18.65 14.82
CA LEU A 140 -7.52 -17.93 15.95
C LEU A 140 -7.89 -18.59 17.28
#